data_AF-A0A7W5NH97-F1
#
_entry.id   AF-A0A7W5NH97-F1
#
_cell.length_a   1.000
_cell.length_b   1.000
_cell.length_c   1.000
_cell.angle_alpha   90.00
_cell.angle_beta   90.00
_cell.angle_gamma   90.00
#
_symmetry.space_group_name_H-M   'P 1'
#
loop_
_entity.id
_entity.type
_entity.pdbx_description
1 polymer ?
#
loop_
_entity_poly.entity_id
_entity_poly.type
_entity_poly.pdbx_seq_one_letter_code
_entity_poly.pdbx_strand_id
1 'polypeptide(L)'
;MVDRYQSEHSMPRIPLCNQSRASLSFDGQRLILSGPVFGVFRAVSGRPDDLGHFDYSSARQREGSTGPIPPGRYWIQPSQMWTNRWYSLAPRAAWGDHRITIHVFPGTETFGRGGFFIHGGTHAGSAGCINLHAAMEPFVRALAEAVASSPDCYIPLTVRY
;
A
#
# COMPACT_ATOMS: atom_id res chain seq x y z
N MET A 1 -4.42 -0.56 -22.97
CA MET A 1 -5.25 0.03 -21.90
C MET A 1 -4.52 1.24 -21.37
N VAL A 2 -5.15 2.41 -21.39
CA VAL A 2 -4.57 3.64 -20.81
C VAL A 2 -4.60 3.48 -19.29
N ASP A 3 -3.45 3.59 -18.65
CA ASP A 3 -3.34 3.49 -17.21
C ASP A 3 -3.94 4.77 -16.58
N ARG A 4 -5.06 4.57 -15.87
CA ARG A 4 -5.88 5.63 -15.28
C ARG A 4 -5.16 6.39 -14.16
N TYR A 5 -4.04 5.85 -13.68
CA TYR A 5 -3.26 6.39 -12.58
C TYR A 5 -1.83 6.76 -13.02
N GLN A 6 -1.55 6.92 -14.32
CA GLN A 6 -0.23 7.39 -14.79
C GLN A 6 0.18 8.71 -14.14
N SER A 7 -0.76 9.62 -13.85
CA SER A 7 -0.46 10.87 -13.13
C SER A 7 -0.04 10.64 -11.68
N GLU A 8 -0.38 9.48 -11.12
CA GLU A 8 0.00 9.03 -9.77
C GLU A 8 1.22 8.10 -9.81
N HIS A 9 1.85 7.88 -10.98
CA HIS A 9 3.20 7.33 -11.08
C HIS A 9 4.18 8.36 -10.54
N SER A 10 4.34 8.38 -9.22
CA SER A 10 5.35 9.20 -8.58
C SER A 10 6.73 8.68 -9.00
N MET A 11 7.58 9.60 -9.47
CA MET A 11 9.00 9.30 -9.65
C MET A 11 9.57 8.82 -8.31
N PRO A 12 10.43 7.78 -8.30
CA PRO A 12 11.09 7.33 -7.08
C PRO A 12 11.80 8.50 -6.41
N ARG A 13 11.52 8.71 -5.12
CA ARG A 13 12.03 9.87 -4.37
C ARG A 13 12.48 9.45 -2.99
N ILE A 14 13.49 10.14 -2.50
CA ILE A 14 13.94 10.05 -1.12
C ILE A 14 13.01 10.95 -0.28
N PRO A 15 12.45 10.46 0.83
CA PRO A 15 11.67 11.30 1.74
C PRO A 15 12.46 12.50 2.26
N LEU A 16 11.80 13.65 2.41
CA LEU A 16 12.43 14.88 2.91
C LEU A 16 12.37 15.00 4.44
N CYS A 17 11.72 14.06 5.12
CA CYS A 17 11.59 14.01 6.57
C CYS A 17 12.38 12.84 7.16
N ASN A 18 12.52 12.83 8.49
CA ASN A 18 13.20 11.74 9.19
C ASN A 18 12.42 10.42 9.05
N GLN A 19 13.15 9.31 9.15
CA GLN A 19 12.54 7.99 9.21
C GLN A 19 11.82 7.80 10.55
N SER A 20 10.58 7.33 10.49
CA SER A 20 9.83 6.94 11.68
C SER A 20 10.49 5.75 12.38
N ARG A 21 10.28 5.66 13.70
CA ARG A 21 10.59 4.43 14.47
C ARG A 21 9.64 3.29 14.12
N ALA A 22 8.47 3.62 13.55
CA ALA A 22 7.57 2.65 12.96
C ALA A 22 8.08 2.16 11.61
N SER A 23 7.79 0.92 11.26
CA SER A 23 8.12 0.31 9.98
C SER A 23 7.04 -0.67 9.55
N LEU A 24 6.91 -0.87 8.24
CA LEU A 24 5.97 -1.79 7.63
C LEU A 24 6.68 -2.90 6.86
N SER A 25 6.15 -4.12 6.95
CA SER A 25 6.58 -5.26 6.15
C SER A 25 5.37 -5.97 5.55
N PHE A 26 5.37 -6.19 4.24
CA PHE A 26 4.33 -6.96 3.55
C PHE A 26 4.92 -8.26 3.02
N ASP A 27 4.30 -9.40 3.36
CA ASP A 27 4.75 -10.76 3.01
C ASP A 27 3.90 -11.44 1.91
N GLY A 28 2.97 -10.69 1.28
CA GLY A 28 1.99 -11.24 0.34
C GLY A 28 0.69 -11.73 0.99
N GLN A 29 0.64 -11.90 2.31
CA GLN A 29 -0.58 -12.32 3.03
C GLN A 29 -0.93 -11.39 4.18
N ARG A 30 0.06 -10.66 4.70
CA ARG A 30 -0.03 -9.83 5.88
C ARG A 30 0.81 -8.59 5.72
N LEU A 31 0.25 -7.46 6.15
CA LEU A 31 0.98 -6.24 6.42
C LEU A 31 1.28 -6.18 7.92
N ILE A 32 2.55 -6.06 8.28
CA ILE A 32 3.04 -6.04 9.65
C ILE A 32 3.51 -4.62 9.95
N LEU A 33 2.96 -4.02 10.99
CA LEU A 33 3.44 -2.79 11.62
C LEU A 33 4.33 -3.15 12.79
N SER A 34 5.52 -2.58 12.85
CA SER A 34 6.50 -2.78 13.93
C SER A 34 7.07 -1.45 14.39
N GLY A 35 7.53 -1.36 15.64
CA GLY A 35 8.07 -0.15 16.24
C GLY A 35 7.38 0.17 17.57
N PRO A 36 6.95 1.42 17.81
CA PRO A 36 6.23 1.80 19.04
C PRO A 36 4.95 0.99 19.28
N VAL A 37 4.27 0.61 18.18
CA VAL A 37 3.09 -0.25 18.17
C VAL A 37 3.39 -1.44 17.27
N PHE A 38 2.91 -2.62 17.66
CA PHE A 38 2.95 -3.83 16.85
C PHE A 38 1.55 -4.19 16.37
N GLY A 39 1.41 -4.51 15.09
CA GLY A 39 0.13 -4.92 14.51
C GLY A 39 0.33 -5.83 13.30
N VAL A 40 -0.58 -6.79 13.13
CA VAL A 40 -0.57 -7.71 11.98
C VAL A 40 -1.94 -7.66 11.33
N PHE A 41 -1.96 -7.29 10.05
CA PHE A 41 -3.18 -7.07 9.29
C PHE A 41 -3.19 -8.00 8.09
N ARG A 42 -4.26 -8.78 7.91
CA ARG A 42 -4.42 -9.58 6.68
C ARG A 42 -4.46 -8.63 5.49
N ALA A 43 -3.64 -8.91 4.49
CA ALA A 43 -3.52 -8.08 3.31
C ALA A 43 -3.16 -8.91 2.07
N VAL A 44 -3.58 -8.45 0.90
CA VAL A 44 -3.26 -9.11 -0.37
C VAL A 44 -2.86 -8.07 -1.41
N SER A 45 -2.15 -8.49 -2.45
CA SER A 45 -1.78 -7.62 -3.57
C SER A 45 -1.96 -8.31 -4.91
N GLY A 46 -2.34 -7.54 -5.93
CA GLY A 46 -2.65 -8.08 -7.25
C GLY A 46 -4.02 -8.74 -7.30
N ARG A 47 -4.42 -9.18 -8.49
CA ARG A 47 -5.67 -9.91 -8.71
C ARG A 47 -5.44 -11.42 -8.63
N PRO A 48 -6.26 -12.14 -7.84
CA PRO A 48 -6.18 -13.58 -7.81
C PRO A 48 -6.59 -14.20 -9.15
N ASP A 49 -6.24 -15.47 -9.35
CA ASP A 49 -6.80 -16.29 -10.41
C ASP A 49 -8.27 -16.67 -10.12
N ASP A 50 -8.89 -17.42 -11.03
CA ASP A 50 -10.29 -17.87 -10.91
C ASP A 50 -10.53 -18.80 -9.70
N LEU A 51 -9.47 -19.35 -9.11
CA LEU A 51 -9.49 -20.20 -7.92
C LEU A 51 -9.22 -19.40 -6.63
N GLY A 52 -8.97 -18.10 -6.73
CA GLY A 52 -8.67 -17.24 -5.58
C GLY A 52 -7.20 -17.23 -5.16
N HIS A 53 -6.29 -17.85 -5.94
CA HIS A 53 -4.86 -17.86 -5.63
C HIS A 53 -4.15 -16.61 -6.13
N PHE A 54 -3.24 -16.10 -5.31
CA PHE A 54 -2.41 -14.95 -5.66
C PHE A 54 -1.07 -15.42 -6.20
N ASP A 55 -0.72 -14.98 -7.40
CA ASP A 55 0.58 -15.25 -8.03
C ASP A 55 1.53 -14.07 -7.80
N TYR A 56 2.60 -14.34 -7.04
CA TYR A 56 3.66 -13.39 -6.70
C TYR A 56 4.92 -13.54 -7.56
N SER A 57 4.87 -14.31 -8.65
CA SER A 57 5.99 -14.49 -9.57
C SER A 57 6.43 -13.18 -10.22
N SER A 58 7.72 -13.08 -10.57
CA SER A 58 8.25 -11.91 -11.28
C SER A 58 7.60 -11.71 -12.65
N ALA A 59 7.05 -12.76 -13.27
CA ALA A 59 6.28 -12.64 -14.50
C ALA A 59 4.97 -11.88 -14.25
N ARG A 60 4.21 -12.30 -13.23
CA ARG A 60 2.95 -11.67 -12.84
C ARG A 60 3.14 -10.23 -12.37
N GLN A 61 4.24 -9.92 -11.68
CA GLN A 61 4.59 -8.56 -11.25
C GLN A 61 4.78 -7.57 -12.42
N ARG A 62 5.08 -8.04 -13.65
CA ARG A 62 5.18 -7.17 -14.84
C ARG A 62 3.83 -6.79 -15.41
N GLU A 63 2.77 -7.52 -15.05
CA GLU A 63 1.43 -7.28 -15.57
C GLU A 63 0.80 -6.05 -14.92
N GLY A 64 0.72 -4.96 -15.69
CA GLY A 64 0.28 -3.66 -15.20
C GLY A 64 -1.16 -3.58 -14.69
N SER A 65 -2.07 -4.50 -15.06
CA SER A 65 -3.49 -4.44 -14.69
C SER A 65 -3.92 -5.44 -13.61
N THR A 66 -3.05 -6.40 -13.30
CA THR A 66 -3.39 -7.61 -12.51
C THR A 66 -2.28 -7.95 -11.52
N GLY A 67 -1.03 -7.57 -11.80
CA GLY A 67 0.13 -7.98 -11.03
C GLY A 67 0.15 -7.42 -9.60
N PRO A 68 0.72 -8.16 -8.65
CA PRO A 68 0.95 -7.67 -7.30
C PRO A 68 2.00 -6.55 -7.29
N ILE A 69 2.14 -5.87 -6.15
CA ILE A 69 3.21 -4.89 -5.95
C ILE A 69 4.57 -5.61 -6.11
N PRO A 70 5.54 -5.08 -6.88
CA PRO A 70 6.85 -5.70 -6.94
C PRO A 70 7.56 -5.71 -5.57
N PRO A 71 8.42 -6.68 -5.28
CA PRO A 71 9.22 -6.69 -4.06
C PRO A 71 10.24 -5.56 -4.09
N GLY A 72 10.53 -5.00 -2.93
CA GLY A 72 11.47 -3.89 -2.83
C GLY A 72 11.22 -2.97 -1.64
N ARG A 73 11.84 -1.80 -1.72
CA ARG A 73 11.74 -0.76 -0.70
C ARG A 73 10.76 0.32 -1.16
N TYR A 74 9.86 0.64 -0.26
CA TYR A 74 8.84 1.65 -0.43
C TYR A 74 8.73 2.48 0.85
N TRP A 75 7.88 3.49 0.83
CA TRP A 75 7.52 4.25 2.02
C TRP A 75 6.13 4.83 1.90
N ILE A 76 5.54 5.16 3.04
CA ILE A 76 4.31 5.92 3.15
C ILE A 76 4.55 7.16 4.00
N GLN A 77 3.71 8.18 3.82
CA GLN A 77 3.72 9.36 4.67
C GLN A 77 2.35 9.47 5.37
N PRO A 78 2.29 9.39 6.71
CA PRO A 78 1.00 9.38 7.43
C PRO A 78 0.10 10.58 7.11
N SER A 79 0.67 11.77 6.88
CA SER A 79 -0.07 12.98 6.51
C SER A 79 -0.76 12.89 5.13
N GLN A 80 -0.41 11.91 4.31
CA GLN A 80 -1.08 11.61 3.02
C GLN A 80 -2.23 10.61 3.15
N MET A 81 -2.61 10.25 4.37
CA MET A 81 -3.81 9.44 4.61
C MET A 81 -5.03 10.18 4.07
N TRP A 82 -5.66 9.61 3.06
CA TRP A 82 -6.92 10.09 2.53
C TRP A 82 -8.08 9.37 3.21
N THR A 83 -9.11 10.13 3.55
CA THR A 83 -10.34 9.63 4.19
C THR A 83 -11.53 9.88 3.29
N ASN A 84 -12.32 8.84 3.04
CA ASN A 84 -13.53 8.86 2.24
C ASN A 84 -14.68 9.53 3.01
N ARG A 85 -14.75 10.86 2.91
CA ARG A 85 -15.81 11.65 3.53
C ARG A 85 -17.15 11.44 2.81
N TRP A 86 -18.26 11.72 3.50
CA TRP A 86 -19.62 11.48 3.00
C TRP A 86 -19.95 12.14 1.64
N TYR A 87 -19.24 13.20 1.28
CA TYR A 87 -19.38 13.91 0.00
C TYR A 87 -18.41 13.44 -1.09
N SER A 88 -17.57 12.45 -0.83
CA SER A 88 -16.65 11.93 -1.84
C SER A 88 -17.37 11.02 -2.83
N LEU A 89 -17.06 11.19 -4.11
CA LEU A 89 -17.57 10.34 -5.20
C LEU A 89 -16.80 9.00 -5.32
N ALA A 90 -15.79 8.76 -4.46
CA ALA A 90 -14.95 7.57 -4.52
C ALA A 90 -15.70 6.32 -4.00
N PRO A 91 -15.81 5.23 -4.79
CA PRO A 91 -16.53 4.04 -4.36
C PRO A 91 -15.89 3.39 -3.12
N ARG A 92 -16.62 3.37 -2.01
CA ARG A 92 -16.18 2.67 -0.77
C ARG A 92 -15.86 1.21 -0.99
N ALA A 93 -16.56 0.55 -1.92
CA ALA A 93 -16.29 -0.85 -2.25
C ALA A 93 -14.88 -1.07 -2.84
N ALA A 94 -14.31 -0.06 -3.50
CA ALA A 94 -12.98 -0.13 -4.11
C ALA A 94 -11.87 0.39 -3.18
N TRP A 95 -12.13 1.46 -2.43
CA TRP A 95 -11.11 2.15 -1.63
C TRP A 95 -11.28 2.04 -0.12
N GLY A 96 -12.43 1.58 0.36
CA GLY A 96 -12.81 1.66 1.76
C GLY A 96 -13.04 3.10 2.23
N ASP A 97 -12.91 3.30 3.53
CA ASP A 97 -12.98 4.62 4.15
C ASP A 97 -11.62 5.32 4.19
N HIS A 98 -10.52 4.59 3.95
CA HIS A 98 -9.17 5.14 3.94
C HIS A 98 -8.29 4.56 2.82
N ARG A 99 -7.44 5.42 2.23
CA ARG A 99 -6.33 5.01 1.36
C ARG A 99 -5.09 5.84 1.66
N ILE A 100 -3.91 5.27 1.48
CA ILE A 100 -2.63 5.97 1.61
C ILE A 100 -1.70 5.59 0.46
N THR A 101 -1.03 6.58 -0.09
CA THR A 101 -0.09 6.41 -1.22
C THR A 101 1.17 5.68 -0.76
N ILE A 102 1.59 4.70 -1.55
CA ILE A 102 2.89 4.04 -1.43
C ILE A 102 3.85 4.69 -2.42
N HIS A 103 4.95 5.21 -1.91
CA HIS A 103 6.02 5.80 -2.72
C HIS A 103 7.16 4.81 -2.89
N VAL A 104 7.76 4.87 -4.07
CA VAL A 104 8.87 3.99 -4.46
C VAL A 104 10.18 4.60 -3.97
N PHE A 105 11.00 3.83 -3.24
CA PHE A 105 12.39 4.25 -2.99
C PHE A 105 13.23 4.12 -4.27
N PRO A 106 14.22 5.00 -4.49
CA PRO A 106 15.19 4.81 -5.56
C PRO A 106 15.87 3.43 -5.46
N GLY A 107 15.99 2.75 -6.60
CA GLY A 107 16.57 1.40 -6.69
C GLY A 107 15.56 0.25 -6.59
N THR A 108 14.29 0.52 -6.32
CA THR A 108 13.23 -0.50 -6.39
C THR A 108 12.75 -0.66 -7.84
N GLU A 109 12.85 -1.88 -8.38
CA GLU A 109 12.37 -2.22 -9.72
C GLU A 109 10.85 -2.37 -9.72
N THR A 110 10.16 -1.53 -10.50
CA THR A 110 8.69 -1.56 -10.59
C THR A 110 8.16 -2.03 -11.94
N PHE A 111 9.04 -2.40 -12.87
CA PHE A 111 8.69 -2.76 -14.25
C PHE A 111 7.92 -1.65 -14.98
N GLY A 112 8.23 -0.39 -14.66
CA GLY A 112 7.56 0.79 -15.21
C GLY A 112 6.17 1.07 -14.62
N ARG A 113 5.80 0.38 -13.54
CA ARG A 113 4.52 0.55 -12.83
C ARG A 113 4.62 1.54 -11.67
N GLY A 114 3.50 2.13 -11.29
CA GLY A 114 3.37 3.03 -10.14
C GLY A 114 1.91 3.12 -9.68
N GLY A 115 1.55 4.20 -8.97
CA GLY A 115 0.18 4.39 -8.48
C GLY A 115 -0.22 3.34 -7.43
N PHE A 116 0.70 3.00 -6.53
CA PHE A 116 0.48 1.99 -5.49
C PHE A 116 -0.13 2.61 -4.25
N PHE A 117 -1.06 1.89 -3.62
CA PHE A 117 -1.76 2.33 -2.42
C PHE A 117 -1.83 1.21 -1.36
N ILE A 118 -1.97 1.60 -0.10
CA ILE A 118 -2.59 0.75 0.92
C ILE A 118 -4.02 1.21 1.07
N HIS A 119 -4.99 0.32 0.94
CA HIS A 119 -6.40 0.67 1.00
C HIS A 119 -7.26 -0.44 1.59
N GLY A 120 -8.50 -0.07 1.95
CA GLY A 120 -9.53 -1.03 2.33
C GLY A 120 -10.50 -1.32 1.18
N GLY A 121 -11.71 -1.73 1.54
CA GLY A 121 -12.77 -2.04 0.59
C GLY A 121 -12.88 -3.54 0.28
N THR A 122 -14.00 -3.91 -0.35
CA THR A 122 -14.38 -5.32 -0.55
C THR A 122 -13.86 -5.90 -1.87
N HIS A 123 -13.42 -5.06 -2.82
CA HIS A 123 -12.88 -5.52 -4.09
C HIS A 123 -11.42 -5.96 -3.93
N ALA A 124 -11.19 -7.28 -3.97
CA ALA A 124 -9.84 -7.84 -3.98
C ALA A 124 -9.10 -7.44 -5.26
N GLY A 125 -7.86 -6.97 -5.10
CA GLY A 125 -6.90 -6.81 -6.20
C GLY A 125 -7.11 -5.61 -7.11
N SER A 126 -6.47 -4.50 -6.77
CA SER A 126 -6.03 -3.53 -7.77
C SER A 126 -4.62 -3.89 -8.25
N ALA A 127 -4.24 -3.32 -9.38
CA ALA A 127 -2.97 -3.49 -10.06
C ALA A 127 -1.75 -3.10 -9.20
N GLY A 128 -1.43 -3.87 -8.17
CA GLY A 128 -0.26 -3.70 -7.31
C GLY A 128 -0.48 -2.83 -6.07
N CYS A 129 -1.72 -2.59 -5.62
CA CYS A 129 -1.91 -2.05 -4.27
C CYS A 129 -1.90 -3.16 -3.23
N ILE A 130 -1.77 -2.78 -1.96
CA ILE A 130 -1.90 -3.65 -0.80
C ILE A 130 -3.30 -3.42 -0.23
N ASN A 131 -4.20 -4.39 -0.39
CA ASN A 131 -5.57 -4.31 0.09
C ASN A 131 -5.71 -5.01 1.45
N LEU A 132 -6.14 -4.27 2.46
CA LEU A 132 -6.36 -4.75 3.83
C LEU A 132 -7.79 -5.20 4.10
N HIS A 133 -8.70 -5.03 3.14
CA HIS A 133 -10.13 -5.27 3.30
C HIS A 133 -10.69 -4.57 4.54
N ALA A 134 -11.30 -5.34 5.46
CA ALA A 134 -11.83 -4.85 6.72
C ALA A 134 -10.73 -4.50 7.75
N ALA A 135 -9.48 -4.92 7.52
CA ALA A 135 -8.36 -4.63 8.42
C ALA A 135 -7.82 -3.19 8.24
N MET A 136 -8.35 -2.41 7.30
CA MET A 136 -7.92 -1.02 7.07
C MET A 136 -8.19 -0.13 8.28
N GLU A 137 -9.37 -0.21 8.90
CA GLU A 137 -9.70 0.64 10.07
C GLU A 137 -8.84 0.35 11.30
N PRO A 138 -8.63 -0.94 11.70
CA PRO A 138 -7.63 -1.27 12.71
C PRO A 138 -6.23 -0.78 12.37
N PHE A 139 -5.82 -0.89 11.10
CA PHE A 139 -4.51 -0.42 10.63
C PHE A 139 -4.36 1.09 10.79
N VAL A 140 -5.35 1.88 10.37
CA VAL A 140 -5.32 3.35 10.47
C VAL A 140 -5.18 3.79 11.93
N ARG A 141 -5.89 3.14 12.86
CA ARG A 141 -5.77 3.44 14.30
C ARG A 141 -4.37 3.11 14.82
N ALA A 142 -3.86 1.92 14.52
CA ALA A 142 -2.52 1.51 14.96
C ALA A 142 -1.42 2.39 14.35
N LEU A 143 -1.58 2.81 13.09
CA LEU A 143 -0.66 3.70 12.40
C LEU A 143 -0.64 5.08 13.08
N ALA A 144 -1.81 5.65 13.36
CA ALA A 144 -1.94 6.94 14.04
C ALA A 144 -1.30 6.92 15.44
N GLU A 145 -1.51 5.83 16.20
CA GLU A 145 -0.87 5.63 17.50
C GLU A 145 0.66 5.52 17.38
N ALA A 146 1.15 4.74 16.41
CA ALA A 146 2.58 4.54 16.19
C ALA A 146 3.33 5.83 15.84
N VAL A 147 2.65 6.82 15.25
CA VAL A 147 3.24 8.10 14.85
C VAL A 147 2.77 9.29 15.69
N ALA A 148 2.01 9.08 16.77
CA ALA A 148 1.48 10.16 17.60
C ALA A 148 2.57 11.10 18.14
N SER A 149 3.78 10.58 18.39
CA SER A 149 4.94 11.36 18.84
C SER A 149 5.81 11.94 17.71
N SER A 150 5.55 11.57 16.45
CA SER A 150 6.29 12.06 15.28
C SER A 150 5.46 11.95 13.98
N PRO A 151 4.42 12.78 13.84
CA PRO A 151 3.32 12.54 12.90
C PRO A 151 3.65 12.73 11.41
N ASP A 152 4.76 13.37 11.06
CA ASP A 152 5.12 13.67 9.66
C ASP A 152 6.44 12.99 9.23
N CYS A 153 6.93 12.02 10.01
CA CYS A 153 8.03 11.17 9.58
C CYS A 153 7.52 10.10 8.59
N TYR A 154 8.30 9.80 7.56
CA TYR A 154 7.95 8.73 6.63
C TYR A 154 8.11 7.38 7.33
N ILE A 155 7.28 6.42 6.95
CA ILE A 155 7.35 5.05 7.44
C ILE A 155 7.89 4.18 6.32
N PRO A 156 9.04 3.51 6.50
CA PRO A 156 9.55 2.57 5.50
C PRO A 156 8.60 1.38 5.38
N LEU A 157 8.34 0.96 4.15
CA LEU A 157 7.61 -0.25 3.79
C LEU A 157 8.55 -1.18 3.02
N THR A 158 8.67 -2.42 3.47
CA THR A 158 9.41 -3.45 2.76
C THR A 158 8.43 -4.49 2.22
N VAL A 159 8.50 -4.78 0.92
CA VAL A 159 7.72 -5.84 0.28
C VAL A 159 8.64 -7.02 0.00
N ARG A 160 8.26 -8.21 0.48
CA ARG A 160 8.95 -9.48 0.25
C ARG A 160 7.91 -10.59 0.06
N TYR A 161 8.22 -11.60 -0.74
CA TYR A 161 7.39 -12.79 -0.96
C TYR A 161 8.23 -14.04 -0.71
#